data_AF-G2FDX6-F1
#
_entry.id   AF-G2FDX6-F1
#
_cell.length_a   1.000
_cell.length_b   1.000
_cell.length_c   1.000
_cell.angle_alpha   90.00
_cell.angle_beta   90.00
_cell.angle_gamma   90.00
#
_symmetry.space_group_name_H-M   'P 1'
#
loop_
_entity.id
_entity.type
_entity.pdbx_description
1 polymer ?
#
loop_
_entity_poly.entity_id
_entity_poly.type
_entity_poly.pdbx_seq_one_letter_code
_entity_poly.pdbx_strand_id
1 'polypeptide(L)'
;MMEFFAKTVCRANPQLIQHRVRIENLMSWCAAIEAASGRGERGELLLPWGRFRVRWEVIQSGVRFSLPGCPNATQWTITVDQHLSGVRLHCTLNRTKITPDLRSQLEAFVAEWLAGLESGLQGSPIVRVGCEDAVCLSSFSGMG
;
A
#
# COMPACT_ATOMS: atom_id res chain seq x y z
N MET A 1 0.61 -13.06 9.65
CA MET A 1 0.23 -11.81 8.98
C MET A 1 0.94 -11.82 7.64
N MET A 2 0.28 -11.35 6.57
CA MET A 2 0.87 -11.33 5.23
C MET A 2 1.08 -9.88 4.82
N GLU A 3 2.20 -9.63 4.16
CA GLU A 3 2.62 -8.29 3.77
C GLU A 3 3.22 -8.26 2.37
N PHE A 4 3.00 -7.14 1.70
CA PHE A 4 3.52 -6.84 0.37
C PHE A 4 4.23 -5.50 0.42
N PHE A 5 5.46 -5.48 -0.08
CA PHE A 5 6.27 -4.27 -0.16
C PHE A 5 6.54 -3.88 -1.60
N ALA A 6 6.51 -2.57 -1.84
CA ALA A 6 7.01 -1.96 -3.05
C ALA A 6 7.75 -0.66 -2.71
N LYS A 7 8.69 -0.26 -3.56
CA LYS A 7 9.43 0.98 -3.43
C LYS A 7 9.74 1.55 -4.80
N THR A 8 9.89 2.86 -4.89
CA THR A 8 10.32 3.55 -6.10
C THR A 8 11.18 4.76 -5.76
N VAL A 9 12.09 5.11 -6.67
CA VAL A 9 12.95 6.29 -6.53
C VAL A 9 12.27 7.45 -7.23
N CYS A 10 11.81 8.42 -6.44
CA CYS A 10 11.18 9.64 -6.93
C CYS A 10 11.44 10.79 -5.96
N ARG A 11 11.40 12.02 -6.47
CA ARG A 11 11.51 13.20 -5.61
C ARG A 11 10.18 13.41 -4.89
N ALA A 12 10.10 12.88 -3.68
CA ALA A 12 8.95 13.06 -2.80
C ALA A 12 9.37 13.62 -1.45
N ASN A 13 8.51 14.46 -0.86
CA ASN A 13 8.55 14.80 0.55
C ASN A 13 7.22 14.41 1.20
N PRO A 14 7.16 14.21 2.53
CA PRO A 14 5.95 13.76 3.21
C PRO A 14 4.74 14.65 2.93
N GLN A 15 4.93 15.97 2.91
CA GLN A 15 3.85 16.95 2.69
C GLN A 15 3.23 16.77 1.31
N LEU A 16 4.03 16.52 0.28
CA LEU A 16 3.54 16.27 -1.08
C LEU A 16 2.60 15.07 -1.12
N ILE A 17 2.97 13.97 -0.47
CA ILE A 17 2.13 12.76 -0.39
C ILE A 17 0.84 13.06 0.40
N GLN A 18 0.97 13.69 1.57
CA GLN A 18 -0.16 14.05 2.45
C GLN A 18 -1.16 15.01 1.79
N HIS A 19 -0.69 15.88 0.90
CA HIS A 19 -1.56 16.81 0.17
C HIS A 19 -2.18 16.18 -1.07
N ARG A 20 -1.43 15.37 -1.83
CA ARG A 20 -1.85 14.90 -3.15
C ARG A 20 -2.53 13.54 -3.18
N VAL A 21 -2.19 12.64 -2.25
CA VAL A 21 -2.75 11.28 -2.24
C VAL A 21 -3.96 11.24 -1.30
N ARG A 22 -5.15 11.39 -1.88
CA ARG A 22 -6.42 11.56 -1.15
C ARG A 22 -7.49 10.62 -1.69
N ILE A 23 -8.56 10.36 -0.92
CA ILE A 23 -9.64 9.45 -1.34
C ILE A 23 -10.26 9.90 -2.67
N GLU A 24 -10.46 11.20 -2.83
CA GLU A 24 -11.12 11.85 -3.96
C GLU A 24 -10.39 11.63 -5.30
N ASN A 25 -9.10 11.31 -5.27
CA ASN A 25 -8.29 11.14 -6.48
C ASN A 25 -7.57 9.80 -6.54
N LEU A 26 -7.97 8.81 -5.73
CA LEU A 26 -7.30 7.51 -5.64
C LEU A 26 -7.15 6.79 -6.98
N MET A 27 -8.14 6.88 -7.85
CA MET A 27 -8.11 6.25 -9.17
C MET A 27 -7.03 6.83 -10.10
N SER A 28 -6.58 8.07 -9.86
CA SER A 28 -5.44 8.66 -10.58
C SER A 28 -4.09 8.12 -10.12
N TRP A 29 -4.03 7.46 -8.96
CA TRP A 29 -2.82 6.92 -8.36
C TRP A 29 -2.70 5.40 -8.44
N CYS A 30 -3.79 4.69 -8.71
CA CYS A 30 -3.80 3.23 -8.75
C CYS A 30 -4.92 2.76 -9.68
N ALA A 31 -4.57 2.19 -10.83
CA ALA A 31 -5.55 1.71 -11.81
C ALA A 31 -6.32 0.46 -11.34
N ALA A 32 -5.80 -0.26 -10.34
CA ALA A 32 -6.51 -1.38 -9.71
C ALA A 32 -7.71 -0.92 -8.84
N ILE A 33 -7.87 0.38 -8.58
CA ILE A 33 -9.06 0.91 -7.90
C ILE A 33 -10.14 1.15 -8.94
N GLU A 34 -11.15 0.28 -8.98
CA GLU A 34 -12.22 0.31 -9.99
C GLU A 34 -13.19 1.48 -9.77
N ALA A 35 -13.42 1.86 -8.51
CA ALA A 35 -14.18 3.05 -8.15
C ALA A 35 -13.75 3.57 -6.78
N ALA A 36 -13.75 4.90 -6.62
CA ALA A 36 -13.55 5.56 -5.33
C ALA A 36 -14.59 6.66 -5.14
N SER A 37 -15.15 6.76 -3.95
CA SER A 37 -16.04 7.85 -3.56
C SER A 37 -15.82 8.21 -2.10
N GLY A 38 -16.07 9.47 -1.73
CA GLY A 38 -15.84 9.96 -0.39
C GLY A 38 -15.02 11.25 -0.39
N ARG A 39 -14.87 11.85 0.79
CA ARG A 39 -14.14 13.09 0.98
C ARG A 39 -13.46 13.12 2.34
N GLY A 40 -12.28 13.72 2.40
CA GLY A 40 -11.50 13.81 3.63
C GLY A 40 -11.01 12.43 4.09
N GLU A 41 -11.39 12.02 5.30
CA GLU A 41 -10.83 10.84 5.96
C GLU A 41 -11.63 9.55 5.72
N ARG A 42 -12.78 9.63 5.04
CA ARG A 42 -13.68 8.47 4.87
C ARG A 42 -14.25 8.40 3.46
N GLY A 43 -14.43 7.17 3.00
CA GLY A 43 -15.04 6.90 1.71
C GLY A 43 -15.36 5.42 1.50
N GLU A 44 -15.58 5.07 0.25
CA GLU A 44 -15.79 3.71 -0.22
C GLU A 44 -14.94 3.45 -1.46
N LEU A 45 -14.40 2.23 -1.55
CA LEU A 45 -13.65 1.73 -2.69
C LEU A 45 -14.33 0.49 -3.26
N LEU A 46 -14.27 0.37 -4.59
CA LEU A 46 -14.45 -0.88 -5.30
C LEU A 46 -13.07 -1.37 -5.76
N LEU A 47 -12.72 -2.58 -5.37
CA LEU A 47 -11.49 -3.29 -5.70
C LEU A 47 -11.86 -4.63 -6.35
N PRO A 48 -10.92 -5.28 -7.07
CA PRO A 48 -11.19 -6.58 -7.72
C PRO A 48 -11.67 -7.69 -6.76
N TRP A 49 -11.38 -7.56 -5.46
CA TRP A 49 -11.80 -8.50 -4.42
C TRP A 49 -12.96 -8.00 -3.53
N GLY A 50 -13.58 -6.87 -3.87
CA GLY A 50 -14.82 -6.43 -3.24
C GLY A 50 -14.95 -4.93 -2.99
N ARG A 51 -16.09 -4.58 -2.40
CA ARG A 51 -16.42 -3.20 -2.01
C ARG A 51 -16.17 -2.99 -0.51
N PHE A 52 -15.46 -1.93 -0.16
CA PHE A 52 -15.08 -1.67 1.22
C PHE A 52 -15.23 -0.19 1.58
N ARG A 53 -15.59 0.07 2.83
CA ARG A 53 -15.33 1.39 3.44
C ARG A 53 -13.84 1.56 3.58
N VAL A 54 -13.34 2.75 3.26
CA VAL A 54 -11.94 3.14 3.41
C VAL A 54 -11.82 4.28 4.41
N ARG A 55 -10.76 4.24 5.21
CA ARG A 55 -10.28 5.39 5.99
C ARG A 55 -8.96 5.87 5.43
N TRP A 56 -8.74 7.18 5.48
CA TRP A 56 -7.49 7.82 5.12
C TRP A 56 -6.97 8.62 6.31
N GLU A 57 -5.70 8.47 6.62
CA GLU A 57 -5.05 9.08 7.76
C GLU A 57 -3.70 9.67 7.34
N VAL A 58 -3.42 10.90 7.78
CA VAL A 58 -2.08 11.48 7.70
C VAL A 58 -1.20 10.83 8.77
N ILE A 59 -0.01 10.39 8.37
CA ILE A 59 1.03 9.91 9.28
C ILE A 59 2.32 10.70 9.04
N GLN A 60 3.25 10.64 9.98
CA GLN A 60 4.47 11.48 9.99
C GLN A 60 5.19 11.55 8.63
N SER A 61 5.38 10.40 7.96
CA SER A 61 6.14 10.31 6.71
C SER A 61 5.28 10.13 5.45
N GLY A 62 3.95 10.27 5.54
CA GLY A 62 3.06 10.10 4.40
C GLY A 62 1.61 9.86 4.79
N VAL A 63 0.97 8.84 4.21
CA VAL A 63 -0.45 8.53 4.44
C VAL A 63 -0.68 7.04 4.68
N ARG A 64 -1.77 6.73 5.39
CA ARG A 64 -2.27 5.38 5.60
C ARG A 64 -3.71 5.27 5.12
N PHE A 65 -4.01 4.17 4.46
CA PHE A 65 -5.36 3.74 4.18
C PHE A 65 -5.67 2.46 4.92
N SER A 66 -6.89 2.33 5.43
CA SER A 66 -7.36 1.08 6.05
C SER A 66 -8.78 0.75 5.60
N LEU A 67 -9.07 -0.54 5.48
CA LEU A 67 -10.39 -1.07 5.15
C LEU A 67 -11.03 -1.69 6.40
N PRO A 68 -11.63 -0.90 7.31
CA PRO A 68 -12.07 -1.38 8.62
C PRO A 68 -13.14 -2.48 8.57
N GLY A 69 -13.92 -2.55 7.49
CA GLY A 69 -14.92 -3.60 7.27
C GLY A 69 -14.40 -4.80 6.48
N CYS A 70 -13.15 -4.79 6.02
CA CYS A 70 -12.58 -5.89 5.25
C CYS A 70 -12.26 -7.07 6.18
N PRO A 71 -12.74 -8.31 5.91
CA PRO A 71 -12.44 -9.49 6.73
C PRO A 71 -10.96 -9.84 6.83
N ASN A 72 -10.13 -9.30 5.93
CA ASN A 72 -8.68 -9.48 5.93
C ASN A 72 -7.94 -8.34 6.63
N ALA A 73 -8.66 -7.36 7.17
CA ALA A 73 -8.10 -6.15 7.79
C ALA A 73 -7.05 -5.46 6.90
N THR A 74 -7.30 -5.40 5.59
CA THR A 74 -6.35 -4.84 4.63
C THR A 74 -6.11 -3.36 4.92
N GLN A 75 -4.84 -2.99 4.98
CA GLN A 75 -4.39 -1.61 5.07
C GLN A 75 -3.13 -1.43 4.23
N TRP A 76 -2.89 -0.23 3.74
CA TRP A 76 -1.64 0.11 3.09
C TRP A 76 -1.15 1.50 3.51
N THR A 77 0.16 1.65 3.57
CA THR A 77 0.84 2.91 3.87
C THR A 77 1.70 3.31 2.68
N ILE A 78 1.75 4.62 2.44
CA ILE A 78 2.60 5.23 1.42
C ILE A 78 3.44 6.28 2.14
N THR A 79 4.74 6.06 2.22
CA THR A 79 5.66 6.88 3.01
C THR A 79 6.89 7.25 2.22
N VAL A 80 7.41 8.45 2.44
CA VAL A 80 8.76 8.80 2.01
C VAL A 80 9.77 7.98 2.80
N ASP A 81 10.69 7.35 2.09
CA ASP A 81 11.82 6.64 2.65
C ASP A 81 13.09 7.50 2.50
N GLN A 82 13.59 7.97 3.63
CA GLN A 82 14.75 8.86 3.70
C GLN A 82 16.05 8.17 3.24
N HIS A 83 16.14 6.85 3.37
CA HIS A 83 17.33 6.09 2.95
C HIS A 83 17.32 5.81 1.45
N LEU A 84 16.13 5.65 0.86
CA LEU A 84 15.98 5.35 -0.57
C LEU A 84 15.91 6.60 -1.46
N SER A 85 15.82 7.81 -0.88
CA SER A 85 15.47 9.02 -1.63
C SER A 85 14.22 8.82 -2.50
N GLY A 86 13.18 8.22 -1.91
CA GLY A 86 12.03 7.73 -2.67
C GLY A 86 10.80 7.47 -1.81
N VAL A 87 9.89 6.66 -2.35
CA VAL A 87 8.63 6.30 -1.71
C VAL A 87 8.57 4.79 -1.51
N ARG A 88 8.06 4.38 -0.34
CA ARG A 88 7.77 3.00 0.02
C ARG A 88 6.26 2.84 0.15
N LEU A 89 5.74 1.75 -0.40
CA LEU A 89 4.41 1.25 -0.16
C LEU A 89 4.50 -0.05 0.64
N HIS A 90 3.70 -0.14 1.70
CA HIS A 90 3.57 -1.36 2.51
C HIS A 90 2.09 -1.70 2.65
N CYS A 91 1.67 -2.85 2.11
CA CYS A 91 0.32 -3.36 2.21
C CYS A 91 0.32 -4.57 3.15
N THR A 92 -0.63 -4.64 4.08
CA THR A 92 -0.72 -5.72 5.06
C THR A 92 -2.14 -6.27 5.17
N LEU A 93 -2.23 -7.56 5.50
CA LEU A 93 -3.48 -8.27 5.75
C LEU A 93 -3.32 -9.17 6.98
N ASN A 94 -4.35 -9.23 7.81
CA ASN A 94 -4.41 -10.12 8.97
C ASN A 94 -4.80 -11.55 8.59
N ARG A 95 -4.03 -12.14 7.68
CA ARG A 95 -4.14 -13.54 7.25
C ARG A 95 -2.77 -14.19 7.21
N THR A 96 -2.73 -15.50 7.40
CA THR A 96 -1.52 -16.33 7.20
C THR A 96 -1.55 -17.06 5.87
N LYS A 97 -2.74 -17.25 5.29
CA LYS A 97 -2.97 -17.84 3.98
C LYS A 97 -4.07 -17.07 3.26
N ILE A 98 -3.89 -16.89 1.96
CA ILE A 98 -4.86 -16.31 1.05
C ILE A 98 -4.97 -17.19 -0.19
N THR A 99 -6.05 -17.06 -0.94
CA THR A 99 -6.20 -17.77 -2.22
C THR A 99 -5.19 -17.24 -3.24
N PRO A 100 -4.78 -18.04 -4.23
CA PRO A 100 -3.94 -17.59 -5.34
C PRO A 100 -4.50 -16.35 -6.03
N ASP A 101 -5.82 -16.32 -6.28
CA ASP A 101 -6.48 -15.17 -6.92
C ASP A 101 -6.33 -13.88 -6.10
N LEU A 102 -6.58 -13.94 -4.79
CA LEU A 102 -6.42 -12.78 -3.92
C LEU A 102 -4.95 -12.33 -3.85
N ARG A 103 -4.00 -13.29 -3.86
CA ARG A 103 -2.57 -12.97 -3.92
C ARG A 103 -2.24 -12.19 -5.19
N SER A 104 -2.63 -12.69 -6.35
CA SER A 104 -2.38 -12.03 -7.63
C SER A 104 -3.04 -10.66 -7.72
N GLN A 105 -4.25 -10.50 -7.16
CA GLN A 105 -4.93 -9.20 -7.10
C GLN A 105 -4.21 -8.20 -6.18
N LEU A 106 -3.67 -8.64 -5.05
CA LEU A 106 -2.88 -7.79 -4.16
C LEU A 106 -1.53 -7.40 -4.76
N GLU A 107 -0.87 -8.33 -5.46
CA GLU A 107 0.36 -8.06 -6.20
C GLU A 107 0.12 -7.02 -7.30
N ALA A 108 -0.96 -7.17 -8.08
CA ALA A 108 -1.37 -6.19 -9.08
C ALA A 108 -1.71 -4.83 -8.45
N PHE A 109 -2.45 -4.81 -7.34
CA PHE A 109 -2.77 -3.57 -6.62
C PHE A 109 -1.53 -2.81 -6.16
N VAL A 110 -0.54 -3.53 -5.61
CA VAL A 110 0.74 -2.95 -5.19
C VAL A 110 1.54 -2.42 -6.39
N ALA A 111 1.56 -3.16 -7.50
CA ALA A 111 2.24 -2.74 -8.72
C ALA A 111 1.61 -1.47 -9.34
N GLU A 112 0.27 -1.43 -9.43
CA GLU A 112 -0.47 -0.29 -9.99
C GLU A 112 -0.31 0.98 -9.14
N TRP A 113 -0.27 0.83 -7.81
CA TRP A 113 0.09 1.96 -6.94
C TRP A 113 1.49 2.49 -7.23
N LEU A 114 2.45 1.60 -7.45
CA LEU A 114 3.82 2.02 -7.71
C LEU A 114 3.93 2.78 -9.03
N ALA A 115 3.28 2.27 -10.08
CA ALA A 115 3.21 2.93 -11.39
C ALA A 115 2.58 4.33 -11.30
N GLY A 116 1.48 4.46 -10.56
CA GLY A 116 0.84 5.77 -10.35
C GLY A 116 1.68 6.74 -9.52
N LEU A 117 2.40 6.26 -8.50
CA LEU A 117 3.34 7.08 -7.73
C LEU A 117 4.52 7.56 -8.60
N GLU A 118 5.08 6.70 -9.44
CA GLU A 118 6.16 7.05 -10.37
C GLU A 118 5.73 8.14 -11.36
N SER A 119 4.56 7.96 -11.97
CA SER A 119 3.99 8.92 -12.91
C SER A 119 3.62 10.24 -12.23
N GLY A 120 2.90 10.19 -11.10
CA GLY A 120 2.38 11.37 -10.43
C GLY A 120 3.40 12.19 -9.64
N LEU A 121 4.52 11.57 -9.25
CA LEU A 121 5.62 12.21 -8.48
C LEU A 121 6.91 12.44 -9.31
N GLN A 122 6.88 12.21 -10.64
CA GLN A 122 8.02 12.40 -11.56
C GLN A 122 9.27 11.59 -11.16
N GLY A 123 9.10 10.27 -10.94
CA GLY A 123 10.18 9.33 -10.59
C GLY A 123 10.72 8.52 -11.78
N SER A 124 11.87 7.86 -11.57
CA SER A 124 12.39 6.82 -12.47
C SER A 124 12.10 5.44 -11.87
N PRO A 125 11.58 4.47 -12.64
CA PRO A 125 11.05 3.24 -12.08
C PRO A 125 12.12 2.32 -11.48
N ILE A 126 11.90 1.83 -10.26
CA ILE A 126 12.60 0.66 -9.69
C ILE A 126 11.58 -0.22 -8.97
N VAL A 127 10.90 -1.10 -9.70
CA VAL A 127 9.91 -2.02 -9.11
C VAL A 127 10.61 -3.19 -8.41
N ARG A 128 10.39 -3.35 -7.11
CA ARG A 128 10.66 -4.61 -6.39
C ARG A 128 9.42 -4.97 -5.57
N VAL A 129 8.65 -5.95 -6.04
CA VAL A 129 7.54 -6.54 -5.29
C VAL A 129 8.08 -7.72 -4.50
N GLY A 130 7.95 -7.66 -3.17
CA GLY A 130 8.34 -8.75 -2.27
C GLY A 130 7.20 -9.10 -1.32
N CYS A 131 6.91 -10.39 -1.19
CA CYS A 131 6.10 -10.97 -0.12
C CYS A 131 7.08 -11.59 0.87
N GLU A 132 7.33 -10.95 2.01
CA GLU A 132 8.04 -11.61 3.11
C GLU A 132 7.01 -12.48 3.83
N ASP A 133 7.07 -13.79 3.59
CA ASP A 133 6.33 -14.74 4.40
C ASP A 133 6.93 -14.68 5.82
N ALA A 134 6.11 -14.33 6.80
CA ALA A 134 6.48 -14.30 8.21
C ALA A 134 6.82 -15.72 8.71
N VAL A 135 8.01 -16.20 8.41
CA VAL A 135 8.67 -17.36 9.02
C VAL A 135 10.11 -16.98 9.34
N CYS A 136 10.30 -16.40 10.52
CA CYS A 136 11.52 -16.58 11.31
C CYS A 136 11.27 -16.20 12.78
N LEU A 137 10.46 -17.02 13.46
CA LEU A 137 10.47 -17.16 14.90
C LEU A 137 10.89 -18.60 15.25
N SER A 138 12.15 -18.90 14.99
CA SER A 138 12.97 -20.00 15.55
C SER A 138 14.22 -20.08 14.68
N SER A 139 15.35 -19.50 15.04
CA SER A 139 16.30 -20.17 15.94
C SER A 139 17.29 -19.15 16.50
N PHE A 140 17.04 -18.66 17.71
CA PHE A 140 18.12 -18.31 18.64
C PHE A 140 17.82 -19.03 19.95
N SER A 141 17.94 -20.35 19.88
CA SER A 141 18.10 -21.24 21.03
C SER A 141 19.41 -21.98 20.83
N GLY A 142 20.43 -21.60 21.58
CA GLY A 142 21.74 -22.26 21.55
C GLY A 142 22.84 -21.39 22.14
N MET A 143 22.94 -21.40 23.47
CA MET A 143 24.13 -20.99 24.22
C MET A 143 25.34 -21.84 23.82
N GLY A 144 26.54 -21.28 23.93
CA GLY A 144 27.82 -21.99 23.84
C GLY A 144 28.97 -21.05 23.58
#